data_AF-A0A5R8QGU2-F1
#
_entry.id   AF-A0A5R8QGU2-F1
#
_cell.length_a   1.000
_cell.length_b   1.000
_cell.length_c   1.000
_cell.angle_alpha   90.00
_cell.angle_beta   90.00
_cell.angle_gamma   90.00
#
_symmetry.space_group_name_H-M   'P 1'
#
loop_
_entity.id
_entity.type
_entity.pdbx_description
1 polymer ?
#
loop_
_entity_poly.entity_id
_entity_poly.type
_entity_poly.pdbx_seq_one_letter_code
_entity_poly.pdbx_strand_id
1 'polypeptide(L)'
;MRARLILPAVLMAAMSAGCNAARPPQAAPPGPAVPPPASTAEAPGCAGAVARYRSVVDNDLAMGHVNKSVHAQISSEIGEAASACSGGQEGRALSLLRASKSRHGYPG
;
A
#
# COMPACT_ATOMS: atom_id res chain seq x y z
N MET A 1 49.42 -34.87 -1.37
CA MET A 1 50.10 -33.60 -1.73
C MET A 1 49.40 -33.01 -2.95
N ARG A 2 49.29 -31.67 -3.02
CA ARG A 2 48.47 -30.78 -3.89
C ARG A 2 47.36 -30.13 -3.07
N ALA A 3 47.65 -29.22 -2.14
CA ALA A 3 48.20 -27.87 -2.29
C ALA A 3 47.27 -26.92 -3.07
N ARG A 4 46.61 -26.04 -2.28
CA ARG A 4 46.42 -24.58 -2.43
C ARG A 4 45.69 -24.10 -3.71
N LEU A 5 44.76 -23.15 -3.69
CA LEU A 5 44.76 -21.86 -3.00
C LEU A 5 43.32 -21.38 -2.70
N ILE A 6 43.25 -20.57 -1.65
CA ILE A 6 42.11 -19.82 -1.11
C ILE A 6 42.13 -18.38 -1.68
N LEU A 7 40.96 -17.70 -1.61
CA LEU A 7 40.67 -16.24 -1.68
C LEU A 7 40.30 -15.68 -3.07
N PRO A 8 39.46 -14.61 -3.20
CA PRO A 8 38.87 -13.77 -2.15
C PRO A 8 37.38 -13.38 -2.27
N ALA A 9 36.91 -12.80 -1.17
CA ALA A 9 35.64 -12.09 -1.00
C ALA A 9 35.49 -10.89 -1.96
N VAL A 10 34.28 -10.69 -2.47
CA VAL A 10 33.83 -9.39 -2.99
C VAL A 10 32.47 -9.09 -2.36
N LEU A 11 32.55 -8.28 -1.31
CA LEU A 11 31.45 -7.57 -0.67
C LEU A 11 31.10 -6.39 -1.59
N MET A 12 29.95 -6.42 -2.26
CA MET A 12 29.45 -5.27 -3.03
C MET A 12 28.04 -4.94 -2.57
N ALA A 13 27.96 -4.04 -1.59
CA ALA A 13 26.74 -3.36 -1.19
C ALA A 13 26.34 -2.38 -2.31
N ALA A 14 25.33 -2.73 -3.09
CA ALA A 14 24.70 -1.81 -4.02
C ALA A 14 23.62 -1.00 -3.28
N MET A 15 24.03 0.16 -2.76
CA MET A 15 23.14 1.20 -2.27
C MET A 15 22.34 1.76 -3.44
N SER A 16 21.07 1.39 -3.60
CA SER A 16 20.16 2.06 -4.52
C SER A 16 19.66 3.37 -3.90
N ALA A 17 20.50 4.41 -3.96
CA ALA A 17 20.05 5.79 -3.80
C ALA A 17 19.32 6.21 -5.08
N GLY A 18 18.00 5.96 -5.12
CA GLY A 18 17.14 6.51 -6.15
C GLY A 18 17.01 8.01 -5.96
N CYS A 19 17.78 8.80 -6.72
CA CYS A 19 17.59 10.24 -6.81
C CYS A 19 16.23 10.53 -7.47
N ASN A 20 15.21 10.85 -6.67
CA ASN A 20 14.03 11.56 -7.15
C ASN A 20 14.46 13.01 -7.44
N ALA A 21 14.91 13.29 -8.66
CA ALA A 21 15.05 14.66 -9.12
C ALA A 21 13.64 15.26 -9.26
N ALA A 22 13.19 15.98 -8.24
CA ALA A 22 12.02 16.83 -8.34
C ALA A 22 12.29 17.88 -9.42
N ARG A 23 11.55 17.80 -10.54
CA ARG A 23 11.56 18.83 -11.58
C ARG A 23 11.13 20.15 -10.93
N PRO A 24 11.91 21.25 -11.05
CA PRO A 24 11.46 22.53 -10.53
C PRO A 24 10.18 22.92 -11.27
N PRO A 25 9.14 23.41 -10.55
CA PRO A 25 7.91 23.84 -11.20
C PRO A 25 8.23 25.01 -12.14
N GLN A 26 7.87 24.85 -13.41
CA GLN A 26 7.81 25.98 -14.35
C GLN A 26 6.77 26.95 -13.80
N ALA A 27 7.19 28.18 -13.51
CA ALA A 27 6.29 29.21 -13.01
C ALA A 27 5.18 29.48 -14.03
N ALA A 28 3.95 29.09 -13.68
CA ALA A 28 2.75 29.54 -14.38
C ALA A 28 2.48 31.01 -14.01
N PRO A 29 1.87 31.80 -14.91
CA PRO A 29 1.45 33.16 -14.60
C PRO A 29 0.49 33.17 -13.39
N PRO A 30 0.47 34.24 -12.58
CA PRO A 30 -0.31 34.30 -11.35
C PRO A 30 -1.81 34.26 -11.66
N GLY A 31 -2.39 33.06 -11.57
CA GLY A 31 -3.83 32.84 -11.42
C GLY A 31 -4.23 32.82 -9.94
N PRO A 32 -5.53 32.80 -9.62
CA PRO A 32 -6.00 32.69 -8.24
C PRO A 32 -5.35 31.47 -7.57
N ALA A 33 -4.78 31.66 -6.39
CA ALA A 33 -4.14 30.59 -5.63
C ALA A 33 -5.20 29.56 -5.21
N VAL A 34 -5.38 28.53 -6.02
CA VAL A 34 -6.12 27.33 -5.63
C VAL A 34 -5.19 26.56 -4.69
N PRO A 35 -5.55 26.35 -3.41
CA PRO A 35 -4.75 25.52 -2.54
C PRO A 35 -4.60 24.14 -3.18
N PRO A 36 -3.38 23.57 -3.25
CA PRO A 36 -3.21 22.22 -3.77
C PRO A 36 -4.11 21.27 -2.95
N PRO A 37 -4.78 20.30 -3.60
CA PRO A 37 -5.55 19.31 -2.86
C PRO A 37 -4.61 18.70 -1.82
N ALA A 38 -5.04 18.69 -0.56
CA ALA A 38 -4.28 18.08 0.51
C ALA A 38 -4.06 16.62 0.15
N SER A 39 -2.85 16.28 -0.28
CA SER A 39 -2.42 14.90 -0.43
C SER A 39 -2.45 14.29 0.97
N THR A 40 -3.54 13.61 1.31
CA THR A 40 -3.55 12.68 2.42
C THR A 40 -2.44 11.69 2.11
N ALA A 41 -1.33 11.77 2.84
CA ALA A 41 -0.21 10.86 2.67
C ALA A 41 -0.71 9.44 2.98
N GLU A 42 -1.18 8.76 1.95
CA GLU A 42 -1.66 7.38 2.04
C GLU A 42 -0.43 6.54 2.36
N ALA A 43 -0.48 5.77 3.45
CA ALA A 43 0.64 4.94 3.83
C ALA A 43 0.96 3.99 2.65
N PRO A 44 2.20 3.98 2.14
CA PRO A 44 2.53 3.09 1.04
C PRO A 44 2.43 1.62 1.47
N GLY A 45 2.20 0.73 0.51
CA GLY A 45 2.18 -0.72 0.75
C GLY A 45 0.87 -1.26 1.35
N CYS A 46 0.94 -2.45 1.95
CA CYS A 46 -0.25 -3.17 2.42
C CYS A 46 -0.97 -2.45 3.56
N ALA A 47 -0.26 -1.69 4.40
CA ALA A 47 -0.85 -1.02 5.56
C ALA A 47 -1.86 0.07 5.13
N GLY A 48 -1.50 0.90 4.14
CA GLY A 48 -2.44 1.89 3.61
C GLY A 48 -3.57 1.26 2.81
N ALA A 49 -3.30 0.20 2.06
CA ALA A 49 -4.36 -0.53 1.34
C ALA A 49 -5.42 -1.10 2.29
N VAL A 50 -4.99 -1.66 3.42
CA VAL A 50 -5.87 -2.12 4.50
C VAL A 50 -6.67 -0.93 5.08
N ALA A 51 -5.99 0.14 5.49
CA ALA A 51 -6.64 1.30 6.11
C ALA A 51 -7.69 1.95 5.19
N ARG A 52 -7.35 2.11 3.90
CA ARG A 52 -8.25 2.64 2.88
C ARG A 52 -9.46 1.75 2.68
N TYR A 53 -9.27 0.44 2.55
CA TYR A 53 -10.41 -0.45 2.33
C TYR A 53 -11.35 -0.50 3.54
N ARG A 54 -10.82 -0.48 4.77
CA ARG A 54 -11.65 -0.33 5.99
C ARG A 54 -12.50 0.94 5.94
N SER A 55 -11.85 2.08 5.68
CA SER A 55 -12.53 3.38 5.63
C SER A 55 -13.70 3.39 4.63
N VAL A 56 -13.49 2.82 3.44
CA VAL A 56 -14.56 2.72 2.42
C VAL A 56 -15.73 1.87 2.92
N VAL A 57 -15.45 0.69 3.48
CA VAL A 57 -16.48 -0.26 3.93
C VAL A 57 -17.24 0.28 5.15
N ASP A 58 -16.55 0.96 6.07
CA ASP A 58 -17.16 1.65 7.21
C ASP A 58 -18.08 2.79 6.76
N ASN A 59 -17.65 3.58 5.78
CA ASN A 59 -18.47 4.63 5.17
C ASN A 59 -19.72 4.04 4.49
N ASP A 60 -19.59 2.93 3.77
CA ASP A 60 -20.73 2.27 3.14
C ASP A 60 -21.74 1.76 4.16
N LEU A 61 -21.30 1.30 5.33
CA LEU A 61 -22.21 0.92 6.40
C LEU A 61 -22.92 2.15 6.97
N ALA A 62 -22.17 3.23 7.19
CA ALA A 62 -22.72 4.49 7.71
C ALA A 62 -23.75 5.12 6.76
N MET A 63 -23.52 5.01 5.45
CA MET A 63 -24.41 5.52 4.40
C MET A 63 -25.56 4.54 4.06
N GLY A 64 -25.55 3.33 4.62
CA GLY A 64 -26.56 2.30 4.35
C GLY A 64 -26.41 1.61 2.98
N HIS A 65 -25.26 1.73 2.33
CA HIS A 65 -24.95 1.03 1.08
C HIS A 65 -24.65 -0.45 1.29
N VAL A 66 -24.24 -0.83 2.51
CA VAL A 66 -24.00 -2.22 2.90
C VAL A 66 -24.74 -2.54 4.20
N ASN A 67 -25.23 -3.77 4.34
CA ASN A 67 -25.84 -4.22 5.58
C ASN A 67 -24.77 -4.64 6.62
N LYS A 68 -25.17 -4.69 7.89
CA LYS A 68 -24.27 -5.03 9.01
C LYS A 68 -23.59 -6.40 8.86
N SER A 69 -24.29 -7.40 8.32
CA SER A 69 -23.71 -8.74 8.12
C SER A 69 -22.60 -8.77 7.07
N VAL A 70 -22.80 -8.07 5.95
CA VAL A 70 -21.81 -7.99 4.87
C VAL A 70 -20.62 -7.13 5.33
N HIS A 71 -20.86 -6.02 6.02
CA HIS A 71 -19.80 -5.23 6.66
C HIS A 71 -18.95 -6.08 7.61
N ALA A 72 -19.57 -6.88 8.49
CA ALA A 72 -18.86 -7.76 9.41
C ALA A 72 -18.01 -8.81 8.68
N GLN A 73 -18.55 -9.41 7.61
CA GLN A 73 -17.80 -10.34 6.78
C GLN A 73 -16.57 -9.68 6.15
N ILE A 74 -16.75 -8.53 5.48
CA ILE A 74 -15.65 -7.79 4.85
C ILE A 74 -14.61 -7.40 5.91
N SER A 75 -15.04 -6.95 7.09
CA SER A 75 -14.16 -6.55 8.19
C SER A 75 -13.27 -7.70 8.67
N SER A 76 -13.81 -8.92 8.73
CA SER A 76 -13.03 -10.13 9.05
C SER A 76 -11.99 -10.44 7.97
N GLU A 77 -12.37 -10.33 6.69
CA GLU A 77 -11.46 -10.55 5.55
C GLU A 77 -10.32 -9.51 5.53
N ILE A 78 -10.63 -8.24 5.85
CA ILE A 78 -9.61 -7.20 6.01
C ILE A 78 -8.74 -7.46 7.24
N GLY A 79 -9.29 -8.05 8.30
CA GLY A 79 -8.56 -8.52 9.47
C GLY A 79 -7.44 -9.50 9.10
N GLU A 80 -7.75 -10.52 8.29
CA GLU A 80 -6.75 -11.47 7.81
C GLU A 80 -5.65 -10.80 6.98
N ALA A 81 -6.04 -9.91 6.07
CA ALA A 81 -5.09 -9.15 5.25
C ALA A 81 -4.17 -8.27 6.12
N ALA A 82 -4.71 -7.66 7.17
CA ALA A 82 -3.93 -6.85 8.11
C ALA A 82 -2.94 -7.70 8.90
N SER A 83 -3.34 -8.88 9.37
CA SER A 83 -2.43 -9.81 10.05
C SER A 83 -1.29 -10.27 9.14
N ALA A 84 -1.58 -10.59 7.88
CA ALA A 84 -0.55 -10.91 6.88
C ALA A 84 0.40 -9.72 6.65
N CYS A 85 -0.14 -8.50 6.55
CA CYS A 85 0.63 -7.28 6.37
C CYS A 85 1.58 -7.01 7.55
N SER A 86 1.08 -7.07 8.79
CA SER A 86 1.92 -6.89 9.99
C SER A 86 2.97 -8.01 10.16
N GLY A 87 2.73 -9.17 9.56
CA GLY A 87 3.69 -10.28 9.50
C GLY A 87 4.70 -10.19 8.36
N GLY A 88 4.78 -9.07 7.63
CA GLY A 88 5.70 -8.87 6.51
C GLY A 88 5.32 -9.59 5.22
N GLN A 89 4.13 -10.21 5.14
CA GLN A 89 3.64 -10.92 3.96
C GLN A 89 2.85 -9.97 3.05
N GLU A 90 3.50 -8.92 2.53
CA GLU A 90 2.82 -7.84 1.77
C GLU A 90 2.03 -8.36 0.56
N GLY A 91 2.65 -9.20 -0.28
CA GLY A 91 1.99 -9.75 -1.47
C GLY A 91 0.74 -10.57 -1.13
N ARG A 92 0.79 -11.36 -0.05
CA ARG A 92 -0.38 -12.10 0.46
C ARG A 92 -1.47 -11.14 0.93
N ALA A 93 -1.12 -10.12 1.71
CA ALA A 93 -2.08 -9.14 2.20
C ALA A 93 -2.82 -8.45 1.04
N LEU A 94 -2.09 -7.99 0.02
CA LEU A 94 -2.68 -7.35 -1.16
C LEU A 94 -3.59 -8.31 -1.95
N SER A 95 -3.20 -9.58 -2.10
CA SER A 95 -4.03 -10.59 -2.75
C SER A 95 -5.32 -10.89 -1.97
N LEU A 96 -5.25 -10.96 -0.64
CA LEU A 96 -6.43 -11.11 0.22
C LEU A 96 -7.40 -9.93 0.07
N LEU A 97 -6.88 -8.70 0.04
CA LEU A 97 -7.71 -7.50 -0.19
C LEU A 97 -8.37 -7.53 -1.57
N ARG A 98 -7.65 -7.89 -2.64
CA ARG A 98 -8.24 -8.01 -3.98
C ARG A 98 -9.32 -9.08 -4.03
N ALA A 99 -9.09 -10.23 -3.42
CA ALA A 99 -10.07 -11.30 -3.37
C ALA A 99 -11.34 -10.86 -2.64
N SER A 100 -11.20 -10.16 -1.50
CA SER A 100 -12.33 -9.58 -0.77
C SER A 100 -13.09 -8.57 -1.64
N LYS A 101 -12.39 -7.60 -2.21
CA LYS A 101 -12.98 -6.59 -3.10
C LYS A 101 -13.77 -7.21 -4.25
N SER A 102 -13.19 -8.21 -4.92
CA SER A 102 -13.85 -8.92 -6.02
C SER A 102 -15.11 -9.67 -5.58
N ARG A 103 -15.13 -10.27 -4.39
CA ARG A 103 -16.33 -10.96 -3.86
C ARG A 103 -17.47 -9.99 -3.56
N HIS A 104 -17.14 -8.76 -3.14
CA HIS A 104 -18.10 -7.79 -2.61
C HIS A 104 -18.37 -6.62 -3.57
N GLY A 105 -17.84 -6.66 -4.80
CA GLY A 105 -18.10 -5.64 -5.83
C GLY A 105 -17.33 -4.32 -5.67
N TYR A 106 -16.28 -4.31 -4.85
CA TYR A 106 -15.41 -3.13 -4.71
C TYR A 106 -14.32 -3.11 -5.80
N PRO A 107 -13.95 -1.94 -6.32
CA PRO A 107 -12.86 -1.83 -7.31
C PRO A 107 -11.47 -2.05 -6.69
N GLY A 108 -10.60 -2.79 -7.39
CA GLY A 108 -9.18 -2.98 -7.02
C GLY A 108 -8.42 -4.08 -7.75
#